data_AF-A0A8H7P1R2-F1
#
_entry.id   AF-A0A8H7P1R2-F1
#
_cell.length_a   1.000
_cell.length_b   1.000
_cell.length_c   1.000
_cell.angle_alpha   90.00
_cell.angle_beta   90.00
_cell.angle_gamma   90.00
#
_symmetry.space_group_name_H-M   'P 1'
#
loop_
_entity.id
_entity.type
_entity.pdbx_description
1 polymer ?
#
loop_
_entity_poly.entity_id
_entity_poly.type
_entity_poly.pdbx_seq_one_letter_code
_entity_poly.pdbx_strand_id
1 'polypeptide(L)'
;MVNQKGQPRNRVWSLTQIVHVLLQQHADPNIKSSANETCLQLACEARQWELVDMLLQHGADPALQGSPNLMSLFGDFEEREHLTELLAAHVNPKRPERLCPCFSGKTLARCHAARAQPYPKGFICRCGSGKPYGKCCLKRSALLSESWSDKEQRLAASGVWLSRPTFDPRNIDQELRRVLNAFTDYAGRIRPDEAFIQARVAAELRHVGDIIDTLSREGLGDVAFIAVMKKLSPYIVMPYENTLPKVGCEKAAKAWNDSVDLYIETIPKSIDARPRIEIEKVAKVANDGGPLYKRCEATGCMAAEGVDGAKMKKCTGCKRILYCGSACQAADWPQHKTECKNGSHPLQMLPSQAEFRAQLDGLLRESLKKIQKMQNMEEAFRGDVSAAAGISLAFTVHAIGVQQGFTSGADGVGGKS
;
A
#
# COMPACT_ATOMS: atom_id res chain seq x y z
N MET A 1 32.28 30.20 -4.84
CA MET A 1 32.66 29.24 -3.77
C MET A 1 33.75 28.33 -4.30
N VAL A 2 34.94 28.45 -3.75
CA VAL A 2 36.20 27.82 -4.20
C VAL A 2 36.41 26.51 -3.42
N ASN A 3 37.09 25.50 -3.98
CA ASN A 3 37.45 24.30 -3.20
C ASN A 3 38.69 24.56 -2.30
N GLN A 4 39.07 23.58 -1.47
CA GLN A 4 40.21 23.68 -0.53
C GLN A 4 41.58 23.95 -1.19
N LYS A 5 41.66 23.96 -2.53
CA LYS A 5 42.89 24.25 -3.31
C LYS A 5 42.80 25.53 -4.13
N GLY A 6 41.86 26.44 -3.85
CA GLY A 6 41.88 27.78 -4.44
C GLY A 6 41.43 27.87 -5.90
N GLN A 7 40.93 26.79 -6.52
CA GLN A 7 40.47 26.80 -7.92
C GLN A 7 38.97 27.14 -8.05
N PRO A 8 38.57 27.99 -9.01
CA PRO A 8 37.17 28.31 -9.25
C PRO A 8 36.41 27.03 -9.60
N ARG A 9 35.32 26.71 -8.87
CA ARG A 9 34.42 25.61 -9.23
C ARG A 9 33.76 25.93 -10.57
N ASN A 10 34.40 25.50 -11.64
CA ASN A 10 34.02 25.75 -13.02
C ASN A 10 32.67 25.05 -13.31
N ARG A 11 31.74 25.70 -14.03
CA ARG A 11 30.42 25.11 -14.37
C ARG A 11 30.56 23.74 -15.05
N VAL A 12 31.65 23.55 -15.79
CA VAL A 12 32.02 22.29 -16.47
C VAL A 12 32.22 21.14 -15.49
N TRP A 13 32.90 21.36 -14.36
CA TRP A 13 33.09 20.33 -13.32
C TRP A 13 31.76 19.87 -12.71
N SER A 14 30.77 20.77 -12.65
CA SER A 14 29.42 20.41 -12.21
C SER A 14 28.67 19.56 -13.22
N LEU A 15 28.89 19.76 -14.53
CA LEU A 15 28.17 19.03 -15.59
C LEU A 15 28.70 17.59 -15.74
N THR A 16 30.01 17.40 -15.75
CA THR A 16 30.63 16.05 -15.81
C THR A 16 30.16 15.17 -14.64
N GLN A 17 30.01 15.75 -13.44
CA GLN A 17 29.47 15.01 -12.29
C GLN A 17 27.99 14.64 -12.44
N ILE A 18 27.18 15.52 -13.04
CA ILE A 18 25.77 15.21 -13.33
C ILE A 18 25.68 14.08 -14.35
N VAL A 19 26.44 14.16 -15.46
CA VAL A 19 26.45 13.11 -16.49
C VAL A 19 26.92 11.78 -15.91
N HIS A 20 27.97 11.80 -15.09
CA HIS A 20 28.45 10.60 -14.40
C HIS A 20 27.36 9.95 -13.54
N VAL A 21 26.61 10.71 -12.75
CA VAL A 21 25.50 10.16 -11.94
C VAL A 21 24.39 9.57 -12.83
N LEU A 22 24.03 10.23 -13.94
CA LEU A 22 23.01 9.74 -14.86
C LEU A 22 23.44 8.43 -15.53
N LEU A 23 24.68 8.33 -16.00
CA LEU A 23 25.25 7.13 -16.61
C LEU A 23 25.40 5.99 -15.61
N GLN A 24 25.78 6.27 -14.36
CA GLN A 24 25.77 5.29 -13.26
C GLN A 24 24.37 4.75 -12.96
N GLN A 25 23.33 5.56 -13.23
CA GLN A 25 21.93 5.16 -13.19
C GLN A 25 21.42 4.55 -14.51
N HIS A 26 22.34 4.23 -15.41
CA HIS A 26 22.08 3.56 -16.69
C HIS A 26 21.18 4.35 -17.65
N ALA A 27 21.13 5.68 -17.53
CA ALA A 27 20.52 6.55 -18.54
C ALA A 27 21.05 6.18 -19.94
N ASP A 28 20.18 6.20 -20.95
CA ASP A 28 20.55 5.86 -22.32
C ASP A 28 21.41 6.99 -22.92
N PRO A 29 22.70 6.74 -23.23
CA PRO A 29 23.59 7.77 -23.78
C PRO A 29 23.29 8.09 -25.26
N ASN A 30 22.46 7.31 -25.93
CA ASN A 30 22.17 7.43 -27.37
C ASN A 30 20.92 8.25 -27.68
N ILE A 31 20.26 8.79 -26.64
CA ILE A 31 19.15 9.74 -26.84
C ILE A 31 19.70 10.98 -27.55
N LYS A 32 19.03 11.35 -28.65
CA LYS A 32 19.38 12.53 -29.43
C LYS A 32 18.71 13.79 -28.87
N SER A 33 19.39 14.91 -29.01
CA SER A 33 18.84 16.25 -28.75
C SER A 33 17.72 16.60 -29.73
N SER A 34 17.00 17.70 -29.48
CA SER A 34 16.04 18.25 -30.45
C SER A 34 16.70 18.71 -31.76
N ALA A 35 18.01 18.96 -31.76
CA ALA A 35 18.82 19.24 -32.94
C ALA A 35 19.40 17.96 -33.58
N ASN A 36 18.95 16.78 -33.15
CA ASN A 36 19.38 15.46 -33.65
C ASN A 36 20.87 15.13 -33.38
N GLU A 37 21.46 15.75 -32.34
CA GLU A 37 22.85 15.50 -31.92
C GLU A 37 22.90 14.46 -30.80
N THR A 38 23.93 13.62 -30.77
CA THR A 38 24.16 12.66 -29.68
C THR A 38 24.95 13.30 -28.55
N CYS A 39 24.81 12.78 -27.33
CA CYS A 39 25.66 13.20 -26.19
C CYS A 39 27.16 13.02 -26.51
N LEU A 40 27.52 11.97 -27.25
CA LEU A 40 28.89 11.69 -27.66
C LEU A 40 29.41 12.74 -28.66
N GLN A 41 28.58 13.15 -29.63
CA GLN A 41 28.93 14.22 -30.56
C GLN A 41 29.21 15.53 -29.82
N LEU A 42 28.30 15.93 -28.91
CA LEU A 42 28.46 17.15 -28.13
C LEU A 42 29.74 17.12 -27.26
N ALA A 43 30.09 15.96 -26.69
CA ALA A 43 31.33 15.79 -25.93
C ALA A 43 32.59 15.94 -26.81
N CYS A 44 32.57 15.37 -28.03
CA CYS A 44 33.64 15.50 -29.02
C CYS A 44 33.81 16.96 -29.50
N GLU A 45 32.72 17.67 -29.79
CA GLU A 45 32.75 19.08 -30.17
C GLU A 45 33.33 19.96 -29.06
N ALA A 46 33.00 19.63 -27.80
CA ALA A 46 33.51 20.34 -26.63
C ALA A 46 34.93 19.92 -26.19
N ARG A 47 35.57 18.96 -26.88
CA ARG A 47 36.89 18.40 -26.54
C ARG A 47 36.99 17.89 -25.09
N GLN A 48 35.89 17.35 -24.56
CA GLN A 48 35.84 16.79 -23.21
C GLN A 48 36.17 15.30 -23.25
N TRP A 49 37.45 14.97 -23.41
CA TRP A 49 37.90 13.59 -23.62
C TRP A 49 37.53 12.65 -22.47
N GLU A 50 37.52 13.12 -21.22
CA GLU A 50 37.05 12.30 -20.08
C GLU A 50 35.56 11.98 -20.16
N LEU A 51 34.76 12.87 -20.76
CA LEU A 51 33.34 12.64 -20.98
C LEU A 51 33.11 11.70 -22.17
N VAL A 52 33.93 11.81 -23.21
CA VAL A 52 33.94 10.89 -24.37
C VAL A 52 34.23 9.46 -23.88
N ASP A 53 35.31 9.28 -23.12
CA ASP A 53 35.68 7.99 -22.51
C ASP A 53 34.54 7.40 -21.66
N MET A 54 33.96 8.20 -20.77
CA MET A 54 32.86 7.77 -19.91
C MET A 54 31.59 7.40 -20.68
N LEU A 55 31.23 8.16 -21.72
CA LEU A 55 30.08 7.86 -22.57
C LEU A 55 30.28 6.53 -23.32
N LEU A 56 31.46 6.33 -23.89
CA LEU A 56 31.82 5.08 -24.58
C LEU A 56 31.82 3.88 -23.61
N GLN A 57 32.39 4.03 -22.41
CA GLN A 57 32.35 3.00 -21.36
C GLN A 57 30.91 2.62 -20.98
N HIS A 58 29.98 3.56 -21.05
CA HIS A 58 28.57 3.34 -20.76
C HIS A 58 27.71 2.97 -21.98
N GLY A 59 28.31 2.67 -23.13
CA GLY A 59 27.65 2.12 -24.32
C GLY A 59 27.10 3.17 -25.29
N ALA A 60 27.68 4.37 -25.32
CA ALA A 60 27.39 5.33 -26.39
C ALA A 60 27.85 4.77 -27.75
N ASP A 61 26.97 4.82 -28.75
CA ASP A 61 27.24 4.34 -30.10
C ASP A 61 27.91 5.45 -30.93
N PRO A 62 29.20 5.28 -31.33
CA PRO A 62 29.92 6.27 -32.13
C PRO A 62 29.42 6.38 -33.58
N ALA A 63 28.65 5.41 -34.05
CA ALA A 63 28.12 5.35 -35.41
C ALA A 63 26.58 5.35 -35.44
N LEU A 64 25.94 5.93 -34.42
CA LEU A 64 24.49 5.95 -34.29
C LEU A 64 23.82 6.51 -35.56
N GLN A 65 22.90 5.73 -36.13
CA GLN A 65 22.28 6.01 -37.43
C GLN A 65 21.75 7.45 -37.55
N GLY A 66 22.06 8.10 -38.68
CA GLY A 66 21.63 9.48 -38.95
C GLY A 66 22.39 10.55 -38.16
N SER A 67 23.56 10.22 -37.63
CA SER A 67 24.51 11.15 -37.01
C SER A 67 25.75 11.29 -37.92
N PRO A 68 26.41 12.44 -37.97
CA PRO A 68 27.62 12.63 -38.77
C PRO A 68 28.77 11.75 -38.26
N ASN A 69 29.73 11.43 -39.13
CA ASN A 69 30.95 10.73 -38.73
C ASN A 69 31.73 11.62 -37.73
N LEU A 70 31.97 11.13 -36.51
CA LEU A 70 32.67 11.86 -35.46
C LEU A 70 34.07 12.36 -35.89
N MET A 71 34.76 11.62 -36.78
CA MET A 71 36.08 12.02 -37.29
C MET A 71 36.05 13.36 -38.06
N SER A 72 34.89 13.72 -38.63
CA SER A 72 34.70 14.97 -39.36
C SER A 72 34.66 16.21 -38.45
N LEU A 73 34.51 16.03 -37.13
CA LEU A 73 34.49 17.11 -36.13
C LEU A 73 35.89 17.64 -35.78
N PHE A 74 36.93 16.98 -36.27
CA PHE A 74 38.32 17.26 -35.95
C PHE A 74 39.09 17.60 -37.23
N GLY A 75 39.80 18.72 -37.23
CA GLY A 75 40.68 19.13 -38.34
C GLY A 75 42.11 18.62 -38.19
N ASP A 76 42.54 18.42 -36.94
CA ASP A 76 43.89 18.02 -36.57
C ASP A 76 44.08 16.49 -36.58
N PHE A 77 45.32 16.04 -36.84
CA PHE A 77 45.65 14.62 -36.90
C PHE A 77 45.69 13.98 -35.50
N GLU A 78 46.24 14.67 -34.49
CA GLU A 78 46.40 14.13 -33.13
C GLU A 78 45.02 13.89 -32.48
N GLU A 79 44.06 14.79 -32.70
CA GLU A 79 42.70 14.63 -32.17
C GLU A 79 41.97 13.42 -32.80
N ARG A 80 42.16 13.18 -34.10
CA ARG A 80 41.58 12.02 -34.81
C ARG A 80 42.22 10.71 -34.37
N GLU A 81 43.54 10.72 -34.15
CA GLU A 81 44.28 9.58 -33.61
C GLU A 81 43.78 9.25 -32.20
N HIS A 82 43.67 10.26 -31.32
CA HIS A 82 43.18 10.07 -29.95
C HIS A 82 41.74 9.52 -29.90
N LEU A 83 40.83 10.03 -30.74
CA LEU A 83 39.48 9.46 -30.85
C LEU A 83 39.54 8.00 -31.34
N THR A 84 40.39 7.69 -32.31
CA THR A 84 40.55 6.32 -32.82
C THR A 84 41.00 5.37 -31.72
N GLU A 85 41.94 5.79 -30.87
CA GLU A 85 42.39 5.03 -29.70
C GLU A 85 41.25 4.78 -28.70
N LEU A 86 40.48 5.83 -28.36
CA LEU A 86 39.34 5.72 -27.44
C LEU A 86 38.25 4.78 -27.97
N LEU A 87 37.93 4.85 -29.27
CA LEU A 87 36.97 3.95 -29.91
C LEU A 87 37.48 2.51 -29.91
N ALA A 88 38.75 2.30 -30.22
CA ALA A 88 39.38 0.97 -30.20
C ALA A 88 39.37 0.35 -28.79
N ALA A 89 39.57 1.15 -27.75
CA ALA A 89 39.47 0.70 -26.35
C ALA A 89 38.05 0.26 -25.95
N HIS A 90 37.02 0.70 -26.66
CA HIS A 90 35.60 0.50 -26.32
C HIS A 90 34.81 -0.27 -27.40
N VAL A 91 35.45 -1.15 -28.18
CA VAL A 91 34.76 -1.95 -29.22
C VAL A 91 33.68 -2.88 -28.63
N ASN A 92 33.83 -3.31 -27.37
CA ASN A 92 32.82 -4.09 -26.63
C ASN A 92 32.86 -3.70 -25.14
N PRO A 93 32.40 -2.50 -24.78
CA PRO A 93 32.57 -1.99 -23.44
C PRO A 93 31.63 -2.75 -22.50
N LYS A 94 32.19 -3.38 -21.46
CA LYS A 94 31.36 -3.93 -20.39
C LYS A 94 30.87 -2.77 -19.55
N ARG A 95 29.62 -2.34 -19.81
CA ARG A 95 28.98 -1.27 -19.05
C ARG A 95 29.09 -1.55 -17.54
N PRO A 96 29.58 -0.59 -16.73
CA PRO A 96 29.67 -0.75 -15.28
C PRO A 96 28.31 -1.12 -14.68
N GLU A 97 28.31 -1.95 -13.64
CA GLU A 97 27.07 -2.32 -12.95
C GLU A 97 26.35 -1.09 -12.41
N ARG A 98 25.02 -1.07 -12.56
CA ARG A 98 24.20 0.04 -12.07
C ARG A 98 24.34 0.16 -10.55
N LEU A 99 24.67 1.34 -10.06
CA LEU A 99 24.63 1.62 -8.63
C LEU A 99 23.19 1.79 -8.18
N CYS A 100 22.88 1.29 -6.98
CA CYS A 100 21.53 1.37 -6.46
C CYS A 100 21.13 2.84 -6.22
N PRO A 101 19.98 3.30 -6.73
CA PRO A 101 19.52 4.69 -6.57
C PRO A 101 19.26 5.13 -5.12
N CYS A 102 19.38 4.23 -4.15
CA CYS A 102 19.31 4.57 -2.73
C CYS A 102 20.62 5.18 -2.18
N PHE A 103 21.65 5.32 -3.01
CA PHE A 103 22.96 5.88 -2.65
C PHE A 103 23.70 5.12 -1.54
N SER A 104 23.39 3.84 -1.36
CA SER A 104 24.08 2.97 -0.39
C SER A 104 25.51 2.59 -0.79
N GLY A 105 25.95 2.98 -2.00
CA GLY A 105 27.22 2.55 -2.61
C GLY A 105 27.22 1.11 -3.14
N LYS A 106 26.14 0.34 -2.94
CA LYS A 106 25.99 -1.01 -3.49
C LYS A 106 25.45 -0.97 -4.91
N THR A 107 25.75 -2.01 -5.69
CA THR A 107 25.12 -2.22 -7.00
C THR A 107 23.64 -2.56 -6.82
N LEU A 108 22.82 -2.22 -7.81
CA LEU A 108 21.38 -2.44 -7.79
C LEU A 108 21.04 -3.93 -7.56
N ALA A 109 21.75 -4.81 -8.28
CA ALA A 109 21.64 -6.26 -8.18
C ALA A 109 21.97 -6.81 -6.79
N ARG A 110 22.76 -6.08 -5.98
CA ARG A 110 23.11 -6.45 -4.59
C ARG A 110 22.31 -5.66 -3.54
N CYS A 111 21.28 -4.92 -3.97
CA CYS A 111 20.50 -4.05 -3.11
C CYS A 111 18.99 -4.17 -3.39
N HIS A 112 18.36 -3.15 -3.98
CA HIS A 112 16.89 -3.09 -4.15
C HIS A 112 16.36 -4.02 -5.25
N ALA A 113 17.21 -4.51 -6.16
CA ALA A 113 16.82 -5.59 -7.08
C ALA A 113 17.03 -6.99 -6.47
N ALA A 114 17.91 -7.12 -5.47
CA ALA A 114 18.11 -8.39 -4.77
C ALA A 114 16.92 -8.74 -3.86
N ARG A 115 16.40 -7.73 -3.14
CA ARG A 115 15.26 -7.85 -2.22
C ARG A 115 14.70 -6.48 -1.87
N ALA A 116 13.43 -6.46 -1.47
CA ALA A 116 12.81 -5.28 -0.90
C ALA A 116 13.55 -4.84 0.39
N GLN A 117 13.81 -3.54 0.52
CA GLN A 117 14.38 -2.91 1.71
C GLN A 117 13.29 -2.19 2.50
N PRO A 118 13.44 -2.00 3.83
CA PRO A 118 12.49 -1.19 4.60
C PRO A 118 12.46 0.27 4.11
N TYR A 119 11.27 0.85 3.98
CA TYR A 119 11.13 2.26 3.63
C TYR A 119 11.74 3.15 4.73
N PRO A 120 12.56 4.17 4.39
CA PRO A 120 13.27 4.97 5.38
C PRO A 120 12.32 5.72 6.34
N LYS A 121 12.57 5.57 7.65
CA LYS A 121 11.74 6.19 8.72
C LYS A 121 11.70 7.73 8.65
N GLY A 122 12.77 8.35 8.15
CA GLY A 122 12.88 9.79 8.02
C GLY A 122 12.17 10.38 6.80
N PHE A 123 11.84 9.55 5.80
CA PHE A 123 11.22 10.03 4.57
C PHE A 123 9.77 10.46 4.82
N ILE A 124 9.26 11.34 3.96
CA ILE A 124 7.85 11.74 4.01
C ILE A 124 6.97 10.50 3.86
N CYS A 125 5.97 10.40 4.73
CA CYS A 125 5.03 9.31 4.70
C CYS A 125 4.14 9.42 3.45
N ARG A 126 4.01 8.33 2.71
CA ARG A 126 3.25 8.30 1.43
C ARG A 126 1.74 8.38 1.58
N CYS A 127 1.22 8.64 2.77
CA CYS A 127 -0.21 8.85 3.00
C CYS A 127 -0.70 10.27 2.78
N GLY A 128 0.15 11.15 2.26
CA GLY A 128 -0.20 12.55 2.04
C GLY A 128 -0.27 13.39 3.32
N SER A 129 0.07 12.83 4.49
CA SER A 129 0.04 13.58 5.76
C SER A 129 1.14 14.62 5.91
N GLY A 130 2.16 14.61 5.04
CA GLY A 130 3.36 15.45 5.15
C GLY A 130 4.30 15.09 6.33
N LYS A 131 3.95 14.12 7.18
CA LYS A 131 4.74 13.73 8.35
C LYS A 131 5.83 12.71 7.99
N PRO A 132 6.95 12.63 8.74
CA PRO A 132 7.92 11.55 8.58
C PRO A 132 7.26 10.17 8.80
N TYR A 133 7.57 9.19 7.95
CA TYR A 133 7.01 7.84 7.97
C TYR A 133 7.10 7.18 9.35
N GLY A 134 8.26 7.25 9.99
CA GLY A 134 8.51 6.71 11.32
C GLY A 134 7.67 7.34 12.43
N LYS A 135 7.16 8.56 12.21
CA LYS A 135 6.28 9.29 13.13
C LYS A 135 4.81 9.27 12.68
N CYS A 136 4.48 8.57 11.59
CA CYS A 136 3.15 8.53 10.99
C CYS A 136 2.66 7.09 10.84
N CYS A 137 2.63 6.54 9.62
CA CYS A 137 2.01 5.25 9.36
C CYS A 137 2.79 4.09 9.97
N LEU A 138 4.10 4.21 10.21
CA LEU A 138 4.84 3.19 10.95
C LEU A 138 4.31 3.03 12.40
N LYS A 139 3.90 4.13 13.05
CA LYS A 139 3.26 4.08 14.39
C LYS A 139 1.87 3.45 14.37
N ARG A 140 1.26 3.36 13.18
CA ARG A 140 -0.02 2.70 12.91
C ARG A 140 0.18 1.34 12.27
N SER A 141 1.37 0.76 12.41
CA SER A 141 1.73 -0.56 11.90
C SER A 141 1.69 -0.71 10.37
N ALA A 142 1.80 0.38 9.61
CA ALA A 142 2.12 0.29 8.18
C ALA A 142 3.59 -0.08 8.00
N LEU A 143 3.85 -1.26 7.44
CA LEU A 143 5.17 -1.64 6.96
C LEU A 143 5.28 -1.28 5.48
N LEU A 144 6.04 -0.22 5.20
CA LEU A 144 6.41 0.16 3.86
C LEU A 144 7.79 -0.40 3.54
N SER A 145 7.98 -0.82 2.30
CA SER A 145 9.25 -1.29 1.75
C SER A 145 9.51 -0.66 0.39
N GLU A 146 10.77 -0.58 -0.02
CA GLU A 146 11.22 -0.17 -1.36
C GLU A 146 11.82 -1.35 -2.09
N SER A 147 11.47 -1.53 -3.36
CA SER A 147 12.11 -2.46 -4.27
C SER A 147 12.36 -1.79 -5.61
N TRP A 148 13.26 -2.36 -6.39
CA TRP A 148 13.45 -1.95 -7.77
C TRP A 148 12.22 -2.31 -8.61
N SER A 149 11.82 -1.41 -9.51
CA SER A 149 10.81 -1.68 -10.53
C SER A 149 11.47 -1.62 -11.91
N ASP A 150 11.53 -2.77 -12.58
CA ASP A 150 12.04 -2.83 -13.96
C ASP A 150 11.13 -2.11 -14.95
N LYS A 151 9.83 -2.08 -14.70
CA LYS A 151 8.87 -1.35 -15.54
C LYS A 151 9.10 0.16 -15.45
N GLU A 152 9.20 0.67 -14.23
CA GLU A 152 9.26 2.11 -13.96
C GLU A 152 10.69 2.66 -13.94
N GLN A 153 11.69 1.79 -14.03
CA GLN A 153 13.11 2.11 -13.95
C GLN A 153 13.47 2.99 -12.73
N ARG A 154 12.82 2.75 -11.59
CA ARG A 154 13.01 3.49 -10.32
C ARG A 154 12.75 2.60 -9.10
N LEU A 155 13.14 3.12 -7.92
CA LEU A 155 12.70 2.54 -6.65
C LEU A 155 11.19 2.78 -6.49
N ALA A 156 10.44 1.69 -6.39
CA ALA A 156 9.03 1.72 -6.07
C ALA A 156 8.87 1.29 -4.63
N ALA A 157 8.24 2.16 -3.82
CA ALA A 157 7.80 1.71 -2.52
C ALA A 157 6.46 0.97 -2.64
N SER A 158 6.30 -0.09 -1.87
CA SER A 158 5.08 -0.85 -1.64
C SER A 158 4.83 -0.91 -0.12
N GLY A 159 3.71 -1.49 0.29
CA GLY A 159 3.50 -1.68 1.72
C GLY A 159 2.28 -2.49 2.10
N VAL A 160 2.33 -3.00 3.32
CA VAL A 160 1.25 -3.74 3.97
C VAL A 160 0.93 -3.04 5.28
N TRP A 161 -0.35 -2.89 5.58
CA TRP A 161 -0.78 -2.49 6.91
C TRP A 161 -0.88 -3.74 7.77
N LEU A 162 0.01 -3.87 8.76
CA LEU A 162 -0.13 -4.88 9.80
C LEU A 162 -1.25 -4.40 10.71
N SER A 163 -2.48 -4.75 10.36
CA SER A 163 -3.64 -4.45 11.17
C SER A 163 -3.52 -5.09 12.55
N ARG A 164 -4.06 -4.41 13.57
CA ARG A 164 -4.42 -5.07 14.82
C ARG A 164 -5.42 -6.19 14.48
N PRO A 165 -5.40 -7.31 15.20
CA PRO A 165 -6.42 -8.34 15.03
C PRO A 165 -7.77 -7.66 15.16
N THR A 166 -8.52 -7.68 14.07
CA THR A 166 -9.92 -7.27 14.10
C THR A 166 -10.74 -8.32 14.87
N PHE A 167 -10.13 -9.50 15.05
CA PHE A 167 -10.55 -10.61 15.86
C PHE A 167 -10.33 -10.34 17.35
N ASP A 168 -11.39 -10.46 18.14
CA ASP A 168 -11.28 -10.48 19.59
C ASP A 168 -10.68 -11.82 20.02
N PRO A 169 -9.49 -11.82 20.64
CA PRO A 169 -8.87 -13.06 21.04
C PRO A 169 -9.66 -13.86 22.11
N ARG A 170 -10.70 -13.28 22.70
CA ARG A 170 -11.60 -13.99 23.61
C ARG A 170 -12.60 -14.91 22.90
N ASN A 171 -12.75 -14.78 21.57
CA ASN A 171 -13.74 -15.52 20.77
C ASN A 171 -13.28 -16.91 20.29
N ILE A 172 -12.09 -17.37 20.69
CA ILE A 172 -11.65 -18.76 20.49
C ILE A 172 -11.21 -19.33 21.84
N ASP A 173 -11.38 -20.65 21.99
CA ASP A 173 -10.93 -21.37 23.16
C ASP A 173 -9.40 -21.35 23.33
N GLN A 174 -8.94 -21.79 24.51
CA GLN A 174 -7.53 -21.77 24.89
C GLN A 174 -6.66 -22.61 23.95
N GLU A 175 -7.20 -23.67 23.36
CA GLU A 175 -6.44 -24.58 22.51
C GLU A 175 -6.23 -23.97 21.12
N LEU A 176 -7.28 -23.46 20.48
CA LEU A 176 -7.15 -22.73 19.22
C LEU A 176 -6.28 -21.47 19.36
N ARG A 177 -6.27 -20.83 20.55
CA ARG A 177 -5.34 -19.74 20.87
C ARG A 177 -3.88 -20.17 20.79
N ARG A 178 -3.54 -21.37 21.27
CA ARG A 178 -2.17 -21.91 21.17
C ARG A 178 -1.78 -22.15 19.72
N VAL A 179 -2.67 -22.76 18.94
CA VAL A 179 -2.47 -22.99 17.50
C VAL A 179 -2.23 -21.67 16.77
N LEU A 180 -3.07 -20.67 17.03
CA LEU A 180 -2.94 -19.35 16.42
C LEU A 180 -1.59 -18.68 16.75
N ASN A 181 -1.16 -18.76 18.00
CA ASN A 181 0.13 -18.20 18.42
C ASN A 181 1.31 -18.91 17.73
N ALA A 182 1.27 -20.24 17.65
CA ALA A 182 2.29 -21.04 16.97
C ALA A 182 2.34 -20.74 15.46
N PHE A 183 1.18 -20.63 14.81
CA PHE A 183 1.09 -20.24 13.40
C PHE A 183 1.66 -18.84 13.16
N THR A 184 1.31 -17.87 14.02
CA THR A 184 1.77 -16.48 13.89
C THR A 184 3.28 -16.37 14.09
N ASP A 185 3.84 -17.09 15.06
CA ASP A 185 5.29 -17.15 15.32
C ASP A 185 6.04 -17.80 14.14
N TYR A 186 5.52 -18.91 13.61
CA TYR A 186 6.07 -19.55 12.42
C TYR A 186 6.06 -18.59 11.22
N ALA A 187 4.89 -18.02 10.89
CA ALA A 187 4.70 -17.09 9.79
C ALA A 187 5.60 -15.86 9.88
N GLY A 188 5.93 -15.41 11.09
CA GLY A 188 6.87 -14.30 11.32
C GLY A 188 8.33 -14.64 11.02
N ARG A 189 8.72 -15.91 11.05
CA ARG A 189 10.11 -16.37 10.81
C ARG A 189 10.39 -16.74 9.37
N ILE A 190 9.37 -17.20 8.66
CA ILE A 190 9.52 -17.64 7.26
C ILE A 190 9.41 -16.48 6.26
N ARG A 191 10.13 -16.63 5.15
CA ARG A 191 10.06 -15.77 3.98
C ARG A 191 9.30 -16.52 2.88
N PRO A 192 7.99 -16.33 2.74
CA PRO A 192 7.26 -16.96 1.64
C PRO A 192 7.78 -16.44 0.30
N ASP A 193 7.86 -17.31 -0.69
CA ASP A 193 8.13 -16.93 -2.07
C ASP A 193 6.91 -16.22 -2.69
N GLU A 194 7.12 -15.61 -3.86
CA GLU A 194 6.09 -14.84 -4.56
C GLU A 194 4.88 -15.72 -4.93
N ALA A 195 5.11 -16.96 -5.38
CA ALA A 195 4.04 -17.87 -5.77
C ALA A 195 3.09 -18.18 -4.59
N PHE A 196 3.66 -18.41 -3.41
CA PHE A 196 2.89 -18.59 -2.18
C PHE A 196 2.11 -17.32 -1.81
N ILE A 197 2.74 -16.15 -1.88
CA ILE A 197 2.08 -14.87 -1.56
C ILE A 197 0.86 -14.68 -2.47
N GLN A 198 1.01 -14.90 -3.77
CA GLN A 198 -0.07 -14.79 -4.75
C GLN A 198 -1.19 -15.82 -4.49
N ALA A 199 -0.84 -17.07 -4.21
CA ALA A 199 -1.82 -18.11 -3.89
C ALA A 199 -2.62 -17.79 -2.61
N ARG A 200 -1.95 -17.26 -1.58
CA ARG A 200 -2.58 -16.82 -0.33
C ARG A 200 -3.52 -15.64 -0.56
N VAL A 201 -3.07 -14.61 -1.28
CA VAL A 201 -3.93 -13.44 -1.61
C VAL A 201 -5.14 -13.88 -2.42
N ALA A 202 -4.96 -14.75 -3.42
CA ALA A 202 -6.08 -15.29 -4.19
C ALA A 202 -7.07 -16.07 -3.31
N ALA A 203 -6.59 -16.82 -2.31
CA ALA A 203 -7.44 -17.49 -1.34
C ALA A 203 -8.17 -16.51 -0.39
N GLU A 204 -7.50 -15.44 0.07
CA GLU A 204 -8.14 -14.37 0.86
C GLU A 204 -9.30 -13.72 0.08
N LEU A 205 -9.11 -13.46 -1.22
CA LEU A 205 -10.15 -12.90 -2.10
C LEU A 205 -11.34 -13.85 -2.28
N ARG A 206 -11.09 -15.15 -2.42
CA ARG A 206 -12.17 -16.16 -2.49
C ARG A 206 -12.97 -16.19 -1.20
N HIS A 207 -12.31 -16.25 -0.04
CA HIS A 207 -12.98 -16.22 1.26
C HIS A 207 -13.85 -14.98 1.45
N VAL A 208 -13.37 -13.80 1.04
CA VAL A 208 -14.18 -12.56 1.07
C VAL A 208 -15.42 -12.70 0.18
N GLY A 209 -15.26 -13.24 -1.04
CA GLY A 209 -16.38 -13.54 -1.92
C GLY A 209 -17.40 -14.49 -1.30
N ASP A 210 -16.93 -15.62 -0.74
CA ASP A 210 -17.76 -16.63 -0.10
C ASP A 210 -18.55 -16.07 1.08
N ILE A 211 -17.93 -15.22 1.90
CA ILE A 211 -18.61 -14.51 2.99
C ILE A 211 -19.68 -13.57 2.43
N ILE A 212 -19.36 -12.75 1.43
CA ILE A 212 -20.32 -11.83 0.81
C ILE A 212 -21.53 -12.58 0.25
N ASP A 213 -21.30 -13.71 -0.44
CA ASP A 213 -22.37 -14.53 -1.00
C ASP A 213 -23.19 -15.22 0.08
N THR A 214 -22.57 -15.63 1.19
CA THR A 214 -23.27 -16.17 2.36
C THR A 214 -24.18 -15.11 2.98
N LEU A 215 -23.67 -13.90 3.24
CA LEU A 215 -24.48 -12.79 3.75
C LEU A 215 -25.66 -12.45 2.84
N SER A 216 -25.45 -12.51 1.53
CA SER A 216 -26.47 -12.26 0.52
C SER A 216 -27.53 -13.37 0.48
N ARG A 217 -27.11 -14.63 0.49
CA ARG A 217 -27.98 -15.81 0.35
C ARG A 217 -28.83 -16.06 1.61
N GLU A 218 -28.25 -15.82 2.78
CA GLU A 218 -28.89 -16.05 4.07
C GLU A 218 -29.66 -14.83 4.59
N GLY A 219 -29.62 -13.70 3.87
CA GLY A 219 -30.32 -12.47 4.27
C GLY A 219 -29.75 -11.82 5.54
N LEU A 220 -28.48 -12.10 5.86
CA LEU A 220 -27.79 -11.54 7.03
C LEU A 220 -27.33 -10.09 6.78
N GLY A 221 -27.00 -9.76 5.53
CA GLY A 221 -26.55 -8.43 5.13
C GLY A 221 -27.67 -7.57 4.53
N ASP A 222 -27.62 -6.27 4.79
CA ASP A 222 -28.45 -5.30 4.08
C ASP A 222 -28.17 -5.31 2.56
N VAL A 223 -29.23 -5.29 1.75
CA VAL A 223 -29.15 -5.42 0.28
C VAL A 223 -28.29 -4.32 -0.37
N ALA A 224 -28.38 -3.08 0.10
CA ALA A 224 -27.58 -1.98 -0.42
C ALA A 224 -26.12 -2.12 -0.02
N PHE A 225 -25.87 -2.46 1.24
CA PHE A 225 -24.53 -2.70 1.75
C PHE A 225 -23.83 -3.83 0.97
N ILE A 226 -24.51 -4.96 0.75
CA ILE A 226 -23.97 -6.10 -0.01
C ILE A 226 -23.72 -5.74 -1.48
N ALA A 227 -24.62 -4.99 -2.12
CA ALA A 227 -24.41 -4.53 -3.49
C ALA A 227 -23.13 -3.67 -3.62
N VAL A 228 -22.91 -2.76 -2.66
CA VAL A 228 -21.70 -1.93 -2.61
C VAL A 228 -20.45 -2.77 -2.29
N MET A 229 -20.52 -3.75 -1.38
CA MET A 229 -19.42 -4.70 -1.13
C MET A 229 -19.02 -5.45 -2.40
N LYS A 230 -19.99 -5.97 -3.15
CA LYS A 230 -19.74 -6.69 -4.41
C LYS A 230 -19.07 -5.79 -5.43
N LYS A 231 -19.54 -4.55 -5.57
CA LYS A 231 -19.00 -3.56 -6.49
C LYS A 231 -17.57 -3.14 -6.16
N LEU A 232 -17.29 -2.93 -4.88
CA LEU A 232 -15.98 -2.42 -4.42
C LEU A 232 -15.01 -3.54 -4.04
N SER A 233 -15.42 -4.80 -4.15
CA SER A 233 -14.59 -5.96 -3.81
C SER A 233 -13.20 -5.85 -4.47
N PRO A 234 -12.11 -6.02 -3.71
CA PRO A 234 -12.07 -6.56 -2.34
C PRO A 234 -12.08 -5.51 -1.22
N TYR A 235 -12.42 -4.24 -1.52
CA TYR A 235 -12.56 -3.21 -0.48
C TYR A 235 -13.77 -3.50 0.40
N ILE A 236 -13.50 -3.90 1.65
CA ILE A 236 -14.53 -4.09 2.68
C ILE A 236 -14.41 -2.97 3.71
N VAL A 237 -15.48 -2.20 3.87
CA VAL A 237 -15.48 -1.13 4.89
C VAL A 237 -15.79 -1.72 6.26
N MET A 238 -14.86 -1.51 7.17
CA MET A 238 -14.98 -1.88 8.58
C MET A 238 -14.41 -0.74 9.42
N PRO A 239 -14.76 -0.64 10.72
CA PRO A 239 -14.20 0.40 11.56
C PRO A 239 -12.68 0.39 11.56
N TYR A 240 -12.06 1.54 11.27
CA TYR A 240 -10.64 1.60 10.97
C TYR A 240 -9.75 1.49 12.21
N GLU A 241 -10.24 1.78 13.41
CA GLU A 241 -9.48 1.67 14.67
C GLU A 241 -8.07 2.31 14.69
N ASN A 242 -7.91 3.46 14.01
CA ASN A 242 -6.62 4.14 13.80
C ASN A 242 -5.60 3.39 12.92
N THR A 243 -6.04 2.36 12.20
CA THR A 243 -5.23 1.71 11.14
C THR A 243 -5.02 2.63 9.94
N LEU A 244 -5.86 3.66 9.76
CA LEU A 244 -5.74 4.63 8.67
C LEU A 244 -5.35 6.03 9.15
N PRO A 245 -4.59 6.80 8.34
CA PRO A 245 -4.42 8.23 8.54
C PRO A 245 -5.72 8.96 8.21
N LYS A 246 -5.94 10.15 8.80
CA LYS A 246 -7.18 10.95 8.64
C LYS A 246 -7.60 11.12 7.17
N VAL A 247 -6.66 11.49 6.29
CA VAL A 247 -6.93 11.63 4.84
C VAL A 247 -7.33 10.30 4.19
N GLY A 248 -6.72 9.19 4.63
CA GLY A 248 -7.08 7.85 4.16
C GLY A 248 -8.49 7.47 4.59
N CYS A 249 -8.84 7.73 5.85
CA CYS A 249 -10.20 7.54 6.37
C CYS A 249 -11.25 8.33 5.56
N GLU A 250 -10.99 9.61 5.29
CA GLU A 250 -11.91 10.49 4.56
C GLU A 250 -12.12 10.01 3.12
N LYS A 251 -11.05 9.65 2.41
CA LYS A 251 -11.13 9.10 1.06
C LYS A 251 -11.90 7.78 1.02
N ALA A 252 -11.62 6.90 1.98
CA ALA A 252 -12.22 5.58 2.08
C ALA A 252 -13.73 5.65 2.40
N ALA A 253 -14.12 6.50 3.35
CA ALA A 253 -15.52 6.76 3.66
C ALA A 253 -16.26 7.42 2.48
N LYS A 254 -15.61 8.39 1.80
CA LYS A 254 -16.20 9.04 0.62
C LYS A 254 -16.45 8.04 -0.51
N ALA A 255 -15.45 7.25 -0.90
CA ALA A 255 -15.59 6.29 -2.00
C ALA A 255 -16.71 5.25 -1.73
N TRP A 256 -16.84 4.82 -0.47
CA TRP A 256 -17.94 3.95 -0.05
C TRP A 256 -19.30 4.66 -0.15
N ASN A 257 -19.43 5.85 0.45
CA ASN A 257 -20.70 6.57 0.50
C ASN A 257 -21.15 7.02 -0.90
N ASP A 258 -20.25 7.43 -1.78
CA ASP A 258 -20.54 7.73 -3.19
C ASP A 258 -21.12 6.49 -3.92
N SER A 259 -20.65 5.29 -3.56
CA SER A 259 -21.17 4.03 -4.12
C SER A 259 -22.55 3.68 -3.57
N VAL A 260 -22.83 4.01 -2.30
CA VAL A 260 -24.17 3.91 -1.71
C VAL A 260 -25.12 4.91 -2.37
N ASP A 261 -24.68 6.14 -2.62
CA ASP A 261 -25.48 7.16 -3.32
C ASP A 261 -25.85 6.70 -4.72
N LEU A 262 -24.88 6.17 -5.48
CA LEU A 262 -25.15 5.59 -6.79
C LEU A 262 -26.13 4.42 -6.71
N TYR A 263 -26.01 3.54 -5.70
CA TYR A 263 -26.98 2.47 -5.50
C TYR A 263 -28.39 3.04 -5.33
N ILE A 264 -28.58 4.01 -4.43
CA ILE A 264 -29.90 4.63 -4.17
C ILE A 264 -30.48 5.28 -5.43
N GLU A 265 -29.63 5.89 -6.26
CA GLU A 265 -30.05 6.58 -7.48
C GLU A 265 -30.38 5.64 -8.65
N THR A 266 -29.75 4.46 -8.70
CA THR A 266 -29.85 3.56 -9.86
C THR A 266 -30.63 2.27 -9.61
N ILE A 267 -30.89 1.93 -8.35
CA ILE A 267 -31.58 0.69 -8.00
C ILE A 267 -33.05 0.75 -8.44
N PRO A 268 -33.57 -0.26 -9.17
CA PRO A 268 -34.99 -0.37 -9.43
C PRO A 268 -35.78 -0.51 -8.12
N LYS A 269 -36.91 0.20 -8.02
CA LYS A 269 -37.82 0.10 -6.86
C LYS A 269 -38.38 -1.30 -6.63
N SER A 270 -38.35 -2.17 -7.64
CA SER A 270 -38.72 -3.59 -7.51
C SER A 270 -37.71 -4.40 -6.70
N ILE A 271 -36.48 -3.90 -6.54
CA ILE A 271 -35.40 -4.56 -5.79
C ILE A 271 -35.27 -3.94 -4.40
N ASP A 272 -35.22 -2.61 -4.31
CA ASP A 272 -35.19 -1.88 -3.04
C ASP A 272 -36.06 -0.62 -3.16
N ALA A 273 -37.20 -0.62 -2.46
CA ALA A 273 -38.16 0.48 -2.47
C ALA A 273 -37.99 1.44 -1.27
N ARG A 274 -37.02 1.17 -0.39
CA ARG A 274 -36.89 1.92 0.86
C ARG A 274 -36.57 3.39 0.60
N PRO A 275 -37.05 4.31 1.46
CA PRO A 275 -36.62 5.69 1.43
C PRO A 275 -35.10 5.82 1.56
N ARG A 276 -34.50 6.81 0.89
CA ARG A 276 -33.06 7.11 0.95
C ARG A 276 -32.51 7.07 2.38
N ILE A 277 -33.18 7.72 3.33
CA ILE A 277 -32.71 7.81 4.72
C ILE A 277 -32.65 6.46 5.44
N GLU A 278 -33.49 5.49 5.09
CA GLU A 278 -33.45 4.15 5.67
C GLU A 278 -32.24 3.37 5.18
N ILE A 279 -31.95 3.45 3.88
CA ILE A 279 -30.76 2.85 3.27
C ILE A 279 -29.49 3.50 3.84
N GLU A 280 -29.45 4.83 3.92
CA GLU A 280 -28.29 5.56 4.42
C GLU A 280 -27.92 5.17 5.85
N LYS A 281 -28.89 4.95 6.74
CA LYS A 281 -28.67 4.54 8.14
C LYS A 281 -27.97 3.19 8.28
N VAL A 282 -28.22 2.27 7.35
CA VAL A 282 -27.70 0.89 7.42
C VAL A 282 -26.54 0.64 6.47
N ALA A 283 -26.30 1.54 5.51
CA ALA A 283 -25.27 1.37 4.48
C ALA A 283 -24.14 2.42 4.51
N LYS A 284 -24.39 3.66 4.94
CA LYS A 284 -23.36 4.72 4.93
C LYS A 284 -22.47 4.68 6.16
N VAL A 285 -21.21 5.06 5.94
CA VAL A 285 -20.16 5.07 6.97
C VAL A 285 -19.61 6.45 7.27
N ALA A 286 -19.16 6.66 8.50
CA ALA A 286 -18.40 7.84 8.90
C ALA A 286 -16.90 7.66 8.63
N ASN A 287 -16.11 8.71 8.88
CA ASN A 287 -14.64 8.68 8.76
C ASN A 287 -13.96 7.69 9.74
N ASP A 288 -14.67 7.11 10.69
CA ASP A 288 -14.14 6.04 11.53
C ASP A 288 -14.38 4.64 10.93
N GLY A 289 -15.06 4.54 9.79
CA GLY A 289 -15.42 3.29 9.12
C GLY A 289 -16.64 2.59 9.72
N GLY A 290 -17.20 3.11 10.83
CA GLY A 290 -18.46 2.67 11.40
C GLY A 290 -19.66 3.44 10.82
N PRO A 291 -20.86 3.32 11.42
CA PRO A 291 -22.08 3.97 10.91
C PRO A 291 -21.93 5.48 10.74
N LEU A 292 -22.49 6.03 9.66
CA LEU A 292 -22.61 7.49 9.48
C LEU A 292 -23.59 8.07 10.51
N TYR A 293 -24.72 7.39 10.71
CA TYR A 293 -25.74 7.73 11.69
C TYR A 293 -25.50 6.91 12.95
N LYS A 294 -24.98 7.54 14.00
CA LYS A 294 -24.66 6.82 15.23
C LYS A 294 -25.92 6.43 15.99
N ARG A 295 -25.88 5.30 16.71
CA ARG A 295 -26.98 4.83 17.56
C ARG A 295 -26.57 4.71 19.03
N CYS A 296 -27.55 4.73 19.91
CA CYS A 296 -27.35 4.35 21.31
C CYS A 296 -27.07 2.85 21.39
N GLU A 297 -26.10 2.46 22.20
CA GLU A 297 -25.71 1.06 22.39
C GLU A 297 -26.23 0.47 23.70
N ALA A 298 -26.98 1.26 24.48
CA ALA A 298 -27.67 0.71 25.64
C ALA A 298 -28.78 -0.23 25.20
N THR A 299 -28.83 -1.41 25.82
CA THR A 299 -29.82 -2.45 25.58
C THR A 299 -31.25 -1.88 25.62
N GLY A 300 -32.02 -2.10 24.56
CA GLY A 300 -33.42 -1.66 24.44
C GLY A 300 -33.62 -0.21 23.98
N CYS A 301 -32.56 0.56 23.74
CA CYS A 301 -32.68 1.93 23.22
C CYS A 301 -32.65 1.96 21.68
N MET A 302 -33.60 2.66 21.07
CA MET A 302 -33.68 2.84 19.61
C MET A 302 -33.19 4.22 19.14
N ALA A 303 -32.65 5.04 20.04
CA ALA A 303 -32.22 6.39 19.71
C ALA A 303 -31.06 6.37 18.69
N ALA A 304 -31.22 7.12 17.61
CA ALA A 304 -30.23 7.26 16.55
C ALA A 304 -30.13 8.72 16.08
N GLU A 305 -28.95 9.13 15.64
CA GLU A 305 -28.74 10.44 15.05
C GLU A 305 -29.56 10.60 13.77
N GLY A 306 -30.07 11.82 13.53
CA GLY A 306 -30.85 12.15 12.32
C GLY A 306 -32.32 11.70 12.33
N VAL A 307 -32.80 11.04 13.39
CA VAL A 307 -34.24 10.72 13.56
C VAL A 307 -34.90 11.72 14.50
N ASP A 308 -34.38 11.84 15.72
CA ASP A 308 -35.01 12.64 16.78
C ASP A 308 -34.21 13.91 17.14
N GLY A 309 -33.25 14.30 16.29
CA GLY A 309 -32.24 15.32 16.64
C GLY A 309 -31.30 14.91 17.78
N ALA A 310 -31.39 13.65 18.24
CA ALA A 310 -30.52 13.09 19.26
C ALA A 310 -29.06 13.13 18.80
N LYS A 311 -28.16 13.55 19.69
CA LYS A 311 -26.72 13.57 19.46
C LYS A 311 -26.06 12.56 20.39
N MET A 312 -25.33 11.61 19.83
CA MET A 312 -24.73 10.55 20.65
C MET A 312 -23.54 11.08 21.44
N LYS A 313 -23.51 10.73 22.72
CA LYS A 313 -22.42 11.00 23.64
C LYS A 313 -21.55 9.77 23.77
N LYS A 314 -20.23 9.97 23.77
CA LYS A 314 -19.26 8.90 24.01
C LYS A 314 -19.18 8.60 25.49
N CYS A 315 -19.06 7.32 25.84
CA CYS A 315 -18.68 6.90 27.18
C CYS A 315 -17.42 7.66 27.63
N THR A 316 -17.46 8.26 28.81
CA THR A 316 -16.35 9.08 29.34
C THR A 316 -15.09 8.26 29.65
N GLY A 317 -15.27 6.97 29.97
CA GLY A 317 -14.17 6.03 30.22
C GLY A 317 -13.49 5.57 28.93
N CYS A 318 -14.17 4.71 28.15
CA CYS A 318 -13.55 4.09 26.97
C CYS A 318 -13.54 5.00 25.72
N LYS A 319 -14.43 5.99 25.63
CA LYS A 319 -14.65 6.86 24.45
C LYS A 319 -15.06 6.11 23.17
N ARG A 320 -15.52 4.86 23.29
CA ARG A 320 -15.87 3.96 22.17
C ARG A 320 -17.37 3.74 22.05
N ILE A 321 -18.01 3.40 23.17
CA ILE A 321 -19.46 3.16 23.22
C ILE A 321 -20.24 4.48 23.22
N LEU A 322 -21.37 4.48 22.53
CA LEU A 322 -22.23 5.64 22.30
C LEU A 322 -23.57 5.52 23.02
N TYR A 323 -24.00 6.60 23.66
CA TYR A 323 -25.27 6.69 24.38
C TYR A 323 -26.00 7.98 24.02
N CYS A 324 -27.33 7.95 23.96
CA CYS A 324 -28.13 9.16 23.77
C CYS A 324 -28.09 10.09 25.01
N GLY A 325 -27.75 9.55 26.19
CA GLY A 325 -27.67 10.30 27.44
C GLY A 325 -27.06 9.49 28.59
N SER A 326 -26.86 10.17 29.72
CA SER A 326 -26.29 9.56 30.93
C SER A 326 -27.19 8.47 31.54
N ALA A 327 -28.51 8.55 31.35
CA ALA A 327 -29.45 7.52 31.80
C ALA A 327 -29.17 6.18 31.11
N CYS A 328 -29.02 6.17 29.78
CA CYS A 328 -28.66 4.97 29.02
C CYS A 328 -27.26 4.44 29.39
N GLN A 329 -26.28 5.34 29.60
CA GLN A 329 -24.95 4.93 30.06
C GLN A 329 -25.01 4.24 31.44
N ALA A 330 -25.80 4.77 32.36
CA ALA A 330 -25.95 4.20 33.70
C ALA A 330 -26.67 2.85 33.67
N ALA A 331 -27.72 2.72 32.86
CA ALA A 331 -28.46 1.48 32.67
C ALA A 331 -27.60 0.36 32.06
N ASP A 332 -26.73 0.70 31.11
CA ASP A 332 -25.84 -0.23 30.43
C ASP A 332 -24.57 -0.58 31.25
N TRP A 333 -24.24 0.23 32.26
CA TRP A 333 -23.00 0.08 33.03
C TRP A 333 -22.74 -1.32 33.62
N PRO A 334 -23.73 -2.05 34.16
CA PRO A 334 -23.50 -3.41 34.67
C PRO A 334 -22.92 -4.38 33.62
N GLN A 335 -23.33 -4.22 32.35
CA GLN A 335 -22.86 -5.04 31.23
C GLN A 335 -21.56 -4.47 30.64
N HIS A 336 -21.50 -3.15 30.48
CA HIS A 336 -20.39 -2.44 29.85
C HIS A 336 -19.10 -2.38 30.70
N LYS A 337 -19.21 -2.34 32.03
CA LYS A 337 -18.10 -1.99 32.96
C LYS A 337 -16.82 -2.80 32.75
N THR A 338 -16.94 -4.12 32.58
CA THR A 338 -15.77 -5.01 32.48
C THR A 338 -14.99 -4.73 31.20
N GLU A 339 -15.69 -4.65 30.08
CA GLU A 339 -15.09 -4.40 28.78
C GLU A 339 -14.61 -2.94 28.63
N CYS A 340 -15.30 -1.99 29.27
CA CYS A 340 -14.90 -0.58 29.28
C CYS A 340 -13.51 -0.41 29.89
N LYS A 341 -13.24 -1.10 31.01
CA LYS A 341 -11.94 -1.06 31.70
C LYS A 341 -10.82 -1.67 30.87
N ASN A 342 -11.14 -2.72 30.12
CA ASN A 342 -10.17 -3.43 29.28
C ASN A 342 -9.97 -2.78 27.91
N GLY A 343 -10.82 -1.81 27.55
CA GLY A 343 -10.79 -1.14 26.25
C GLY A 343 -11.06 -2.09 25.08
N SER A 344 -11.72 -3.22 25.32
CA SER A 344 -11.84 -4.35 24.39
C SER A 344 -13.03 -4.25 23.44
N HIS A 345 -13.82 -3.17 23.52
CA HIS A 345 -14.97 -2.98 22.63
C HIS A 345 -14.51 -2.71 21.20
N PRO A 346 -15.18 -3.25 20.17
CA PRO A 346 -15.07 -2.69 18.83
C PRO A 346 -15.66 -1.28 18.80
N LEU A 347 -15.31 -0.48 17.79
CA LEU A 347 -16.11 0.70 17.46
C LEU A 347 -17.50 0.24 17.00
N GLN A 348 -18.51 1.10 17.16
CA GLN A 348 -19.85 0.81 16.67
C GLN A 348 -19.81 0.42 15.18
N MET A 349 -20.46 -0.71 14.86
CA MET A 349 -20.55 -1.28 13.51
C MET A 349 -21.97 -1.13 12.94
N LEU A 350 -22.10 -1.05 11.62
CA LEU A 350 -23.36 -1.31 10.93
C LEU A 350 -23.79 -2.78 11.14
N PRO A 351 -25.08 -3.13 11.06
CA PRO A 351 -25.53 -4.52 11.17
C PRO A 351 -24.78 -5.46 10.21
N SER A 352 -24.70 -5.10 8.93
CA SER A 352 -23.97 -5.89 7.92
C SER A 352 -22.47 -6.03 8.22
N GLN A 353 -21.85 -5.03 8.85
CA GLN A 353 -20.45 -5.12 9.29
C GLN A 353 -20.29 -6.11 10.46
N ALA A 354 -21.24 -6.13 11.40
CA ALA A 354 -21.24 -7.08 12.50
C ALA A 354 -21.46 -8.52 12.02
N GLU A 355 -22.34 -8.72 11.04
CA GLU A 355 -22.54 -10.04 10.43
C GLU A 355 -21.31 -10.49 9.64
N PHE A 356 -20.71 -9.61 8.84
CA PHE A 356 -19.45 -9.90 8.15
C PHE A 356 -18.32 -10.27 9.14
N ARG A 357 -18.24 -9.54 10.26
CA ARG A 357 -17.31 -9.84 11.37
C ARG A 357 -17.55 -11.25 11.92
N ALA A 358 -18.80 -11.63 12.16
CA ALA A 358 -19.15 -12.94 12.69
C ALA A 358 -18.74 -14.08 11.74
N GLN A 359 -18.98 -13.90 10.44
CA GLN A 359 -18.55 -14.86 9.40
C GLN A 359 -17.02 -15.00 9.36
N LEU A 360 -16.29 -13.89 9.48
CA LEU A 360 -14.84 -13.91 9.53
C LEU A 360 -14.29 -14.62 10.78
N ASP A 361 -14.91 -14.41 11.94
CA ASP A 361 -14.57 -15.13 13.17
C ASP A 361 -14.84 -16.64 13.04
N GLY A 362 -15.90 -17.02 12.31
CA GLY A 362 -16.20 -18.40 11.93
C GLY A 362 -15.09 -19.02 11.08
N LEU A 363 -14.72 -18.35 9.99
CA LEU A 363 -13.64 -18.78 9.09
C LEU A 363 -12.31 -18.95 9.84
N LEU A 364 -11.97 -18.03 10.75
CA LEU A 364 -10.77 -18.15 11.57
C LEU A 364 -10.80 -19.43 12.42
N ARG A 365 -11.92 -19.70 13.11
CA ARG A 365 -12.09 -20.90 13.93
C ARG A 365 -11.93 -22.18 13.11
N GLU A 366 -12.54 -22.23 11.94
CA GLU A 366 -12.44 -23.38 11.04
C GLU A 366 -11.02 -23.57 10.51
N SER A 367 -10.36 -22.48 10.12
CA SER A 367 -8.98 -22.51 9.64
C SER A 367 -8.01 -22.98 10.71
N LEU A 368 -8.17 -22.51 11.95
CA LEU A 368 -7.38 -22.98 13.09
C LEU A 368 -7.61 -24.47 13.38
N LYS A 369 -8.85 -24.95 13.33
CA LYS A 369 -9.18 -26.38 13.50
C LYS A 369 -8.57 -27.26 12.39
N LYS A 370 -8.44 -26.75 11.17
CA LYS A 370 -7.74 -27.46 10.08
C LYS A 370 -6.25 -27.55 10.36
N ILE A 371 -5.62 -26.42 10.70
CA ILE A 371 -4.18 -26.37 11.02
C ILE A 371 -3.83 -27.23 12.23
N GLN A 372 -4.69 -27.27 13.24
CA GLN A 372 -4.48 -28.11 14.43
C GLN A 372 -4.30 -29.60 14.11
N LYS A 373 -4.86 -30.09 13.00
CA LYS A 373 -4.79 -31.50 12.59
C LYS A 373 -3.55 -31.84 11.76
N MET A 374 -2.73 -30.85 11.40
CA MET A 374 -1.55 -31.05 10.55
C MET A 374 -0.33 -31.44 11.38
N GLN A 375 0.62 -32.14 10.77
CA GLN A 375 1.74 -32.74 11.51
C GLN A 375 2.72 -31.68 12.01
N ASN A 376 2.89 -30.59 11.28
CA ASN A 376 3.79 -29.49 11.64
C ASN A 376 3.37 -28.16 10.98
N MET A 377 3.99 -27.06 11.42
CA MET A 377 3.67 -25.71 10.94
C MET A 377 4.11 -25.44 9.50
N GLU A 378 5.09 -26.17 8.96
CA GLU A 378 5.47 -26.05 7.56
C GLU A 378 4.38 -26.62 6.64
N GLU A 379 3.88 -27.81 6.96
CA GLU A 379 2.71 -28.40 6.32
C GLU A 379 1.48 -27.52 6.53
N ALA A 380 1.29 -26.93 7.71
CA ALA A 380 0.17 -26.05 7.95
C ALA A 380 0.20 -24.75 7.16
N PHE A 381 1.39 -24.22 6.91
CA PHE A 381 1.55 -22.98 6.17
C PHE A 381 1.50 -23.23 4.67
N ARG A 382 2.13 -24.31 4.16
CA ARG A 382 2.25 -24.61 2.72
C ARG A 382 1.21 -25.59 2.17
N GLY A 383 0.79 -26.55 2.97
CA GLY A 383 -0.10 -27.65 2.59
C GLY A 383 -1.57 -27.27 2.45
N ASP A 384 -2.03 -26.24 3.18
CA ASP A 384 -3.37 -25.66 3.01
C ASP A 384 -3.31 -24.12 3.01
N VAL A 385 -2.95 -23.59 1.84
CA VAL A 385 -2.91 -22.14 1.57
C VAL A 385 -4.25 -21.46 1.89
N SER A 386 -5.36 -22.19 1.77
CA SER A 386 -6.70 -21.67 2.06
C SER A 386 -6.91 -21.46 3.57
N ALA A 387 -6.50 -22.41 4.41
CA ALA A 387 -6.54 -22.26 5.86
C ALA A 387 -5.57 -21.15 6.35
N ALA A 388 -4.36 -21.11 5.80
CA ALA A 388 -3.41 -20.03 6.10
C ALA A 388 -3.96 -18.65 5.72
N ALA A 389 -4.65 -18.55 4.57
CA ALA A 389 -5.36 -17.35 4.13
C ALA A 389 -6.52 -16.98 5.07
N GLY A 390 -7.33 -17.95 5.52
CA GLY A 390 -8.43 -17.68 6.45
C GLY A 390 -7.97 -17.12 7.79
N ILE A 391 -6.84 -17.62 8.33
CA ILE A 391 -6.22 -17.03 9.51
C ILE A 391 -5.75 -15.61 9.22
N SER A 392 -4.97 -15.42 8.15
CA SER A 392 -4.42 -14.12 7.75
C SER A 392 -5.51 -13.06 7.54
N LEU A 393 -6.58 -13.40 6.81
CA LEU A 393 -7.72 -12.54 6.51
C LEU A 393 -8.35 -11.98 7.78
N ALA A 394 -8.48 -12.78 8.84
CA ALA A 394 -9.03 -12.34 10.12
C ALA A 394 -8.20 -11.24 10.80
N PHE A 395 -6.92 -11.11 10.45
CA PHE A 395 -6.07 -10.00 10.88
C PHE A 395 -6.11 -8.84 9.88
N THR A 396 -6.16 -9.11 8.58
CA THR A 396 -5.87 -8.10 7.55
C THR A 396 -7.09 -7.51 6.86
N VAL A 397 -8.32 -7.96 7.13
CA VAL A 397 -9.50 -7.60 6.30
C VAL A 397 -9.76 -6.08 6.17
N HIS A 398 -9.44 -5.27 7.19
CA HIS A 398 -9.59 -3.80 7.12
C HIS A 398 -8.50 -3.14 6.24
N ALA A 399 -7.38 -3.84 6.00
CA ALA A 399 -6.25 -3.38 5.19
C ALA A 399 -6.36 -3.76 3.71
N ILE A 400 -7.19 -4.75 3.36
CA ILE A 400 -7.36 -5.24 1.97
C ILE A 400 -7.82 -4.10 1.04
N GLY A 401 -8.72 -3.24 1.54
CA GLY A 401 -9.17 -2.05 0.82
C GLY A 401 -8.16 -0.90 0.75
N VAL A 402 -7.21 -0.84 1.68
CA VAL A 402 -6.27 0.28 1.82
C VAL A 402 -5.09 0.13 0.86
N GLN A 403 -4.69 -1.11 0.56
CA GLN A 403 -3.54 -1.40 -0.29
C GLN A 403 -3.70 -0.87 -1.71
N GLN A 404 -4.91 -0.93 -2.29
CA GLN A 404 -5.14 -0.44 -3.65
C GLN A 404 -5.30 1.07 -3.75
N GLY A 405 -5.80 1.75 -2.71
CA GLY A 405 -5.94 3.22 -2.69
C GLY A 405 -4.60 3.98 -2.62
N PHE A 406 -3.51 3.30 -2.26
CA PHE A 406 -2.16 3.86 -2.21
C PHE A 406 -1.31 3.49 -3.42
N THR A 407 -1.53 2.34 -4.04
CA THR A 407 -0.82 1.96 -5.28
C THR A 407 -1.38 2.65 -6.51
N SER A 408 -2.67 2.99 -6.51
CA SER A 408 -3.34 3.72 -7.61
C SER A 408 -3.34 5.25 -7.46
N GLY A 409 -2.96 5.78 -6.28
CA GLY A 409 -3.14 7.18 -5.91
C GLY A 409 -1.90 8.08 -6.03
N ALA A 410 -0.77 7.58 -6.55
CA ALA A 410 0.42 8.40 -6.81
C ALA A 410 0.69 8.64 -8.31
N ASP A 411 0.09 7.83 -9.19
CA ASP A 411 0.26 7.93 -10.65
C ASP A 411 -1.13 7.98 -11.30
N GLY A 412 -1.85 9.09 -11.12
CA GLY A 412 -3.21 9.22 -11.65
C GLY A 412 -3.90 10.55 -11.35
N VAL A 413 -3.73 11.50 -12.27
CA VAL A 413 -4.54 12.71 -12.50
C VAL A 413 -4.31 13.91 -11.56
N GLY A 414 -3.70 14.97 -12.12
CA GLY A 414 -3.84 16.32 -11.56
C GLY A 414 -2.77 17.33 -11.96
N GLY A 415 -2.56 17.58 -13.25
CA GLY A 415 -1.69 18.66 -13.73
C GLY A 415 -1.87 18.94 -15.21
N LYS A 416 -3.08 19.38 -15.62
CA LYS A 416 -3.25 20.14 -16.85
C LYS A 416 -2.94 21.61 -16.54
N SER A 417 -1.84 22.09 -17.12
CA SER A 417 -1.64 23.44 -17.68
C SER A 417 -0.22 23.51 -18.19
#